data_AF-A0A2W6CN53-F1
#
_entry.id   AF-A0A2W6CN53-F1
#
_cell.length_a   1.000
_cell.length_b   1.000
_cell.length_c   1.000
_cell.angle_alpha   90.00
_cell.angle_beta   90.00
_cell.angle_gamma   90.00
#
_symmetry.space_group_name_H-M   'P 1'
#
loop_
_entity.id
_entity.type
_entity.pdbx_description
1 polymer ?
#
loop_
_entity_poly.entity_id
_entity_poly.type
_entity_poly.pdbx_seq_one_letter_code
_entity_poly.pdbx_strand_id
1 'polypeptide(L)' 'MEHIMGTLSITRRKDEATYAEFRTRRLALDAYDTLAQAIKSGEPYASPLGPSPAHPSATHLPRC' A
#
# COMPACT_ATOMS: atom_id res chain seq x y z
N MET A 1 6.36 -13.90 -6.50
CA MET A 1 6.04 -12.48 -6.25
C MET A 1 7.25 -11.53 -6.30
N GLU A 2 8.46 -12.01 -6.63
CA GLU A 2 9.62 -11.11 -6.77
C GLU A 2 9.59 -10.29 -8.08
N HIS A 3 9.00 -10.85 -9.14
CA HIS A 3 8.95 -10.23 -10.47
C HIS A 3 8.17 -8.90 -10.52
N ILE A 4 7.11 -8.74 -9.73
CA ILE A 4 6.24 -7.54 -9.75
C ILE A 4 6.88 -6.37 -8.97
N MET A 5 7.68 -6.66 -7.95
CA MET A 5 8.34 -5.62 -7.15
C MET A 5 9.60 -5.07 -7.86
N GLY A 6 10.22 -5.85 -8.75
CA GLY A 6 11.38 -5.41 -9.53
C GLY A 6 11.06 -4.37 -10.62
N THR A 7 9.81 -4.28 -11.08
CA THR A 7 9.40 -3.31 -12.12
C THR A 7 9.24 -1.89 -11.58
N LEU A 8 9.03 -1.74 -10.27
CA LEU A 8 8.83 -0.45 -9.58
C LEU A 8 10.17 0.29 -9.35
N SER A 9 11.02 0.36 -10.37
CA SER A 9 12.39 0.87 -10.30
C SER A 9 12.52 2.36 -9.94
N ILE A 10 11.47 3.17 -10.20
CA ILE A 10 11.45 4.58 -9.80
C ILE A 10 11.12 4.71 -8.32
N THR A 11 10.08 4.00 -7.86
CA THR A 11 9.67 3.98 -6.45
C THR A 11 10.78 3.45 -5.58
N ARG A 12 11.43 2.34 -5.97
CA ARG A 12 12.57 1.77 -5.25
C ARG A 12 13.66 2.80 -4.99
N ARG A 13 14.10 3.53 -6.02
CA ARG A 13 15.13 4.57 -5.89
C ARG A 13 14.73 5.70 -4.93
N LYS A 14 13.48 6.16 -5.00
CA LYS A 14 12.97 7.20 -4.09
C LYS A 14 12.91 6.72 -2.65
N ASP A 15 12.50 5.48 -2.47
CA ASP A 15 12.35 4.83 -1.17
C ASP A 15 13.73 4.61 -0.53
N GLU A 16 14.69 4.05 -1.27
CA GLU A 16 16.07 3.88 -0.83
C GLU A 16 16.74 5.22 -0.47
N ALA A 17 16.47 6.28 -1.24
CA ALA A 17 17.00 7.61 -0.95
C ALA A 17 16.40 8.26 0.31
N THR A 18 15.17 7.90 0.68
CA THR A 18 14.43 8.54 1.79
C THR A 18 14.46 7.71 3.07
N TYR A 19 14.38 6.38 2.93
CA TYR A 19 14.18 5.42 4.01
C TYR A 19 15.30 4.37 4.09
N ALA A 20 16.31 4.43 3.21
CA ALA A 20 17.40 3.44 3.09
C ALA A 20 16.95 1.99 2.84
N GLU A 21 15.65 1.76 2.65
CA GLU A 21 15.04 0.47 2.34
C GLU A 21 14.03 0.63 1.22
N PHE A 22 13.58 -0.48 0.64
CA PHE A 22 12.44 -0.46 -0.27
C PHE A 22 11.13 -0.62 0.52
N ARG A 23 10.76 0.39 1.31
CA ARG A 23 9.62 0.38 2.25
C ARG A 23 8.32 -0.01 1.55
N THR A 24 8.09 0.49 0.34
CA THR A 24 6.91 0.17 -0.45
C THR A 24 6.78 -1.34 -0.71
N ARG A 25 7.88 -2.06 -0.98
CA ARG A 25 7.86 -3.52 -1.14
C ARG A 25 7.45 -4.22 0.16
N ARG A 26 8.02 -3.79 1.29
CA ARG A 26 7.70 -4.36 2.60
C ARG A 26 6.22 -4.16 2.96
N LEU A 27 5.71 -2.94 2.80
CA LEU A 27 4.30 -2.61 3.10
C LEU A 27 3.32 -3.35 2.18
N ALA A 28 3.64 -3.48 0.88
CA ALA A 28 2.79 -4.21 -0.04
C ALA A 28 2.69 -5.69 0.34
N LEU A 29 3.81 -6.34 0.67
CA LEU A 29 3.83 -7.75 1.08
C LEU A 29 3.09 -7.97 2.40
N ASP A 30 3.25 -7.07 3.37
CA ASP A 30 2.53 -7.09 4.65
C ASP A 30 1.01 -6.98 4.46
N ALA A 31 0.56 -6.10 3.56
CA ALA A 31 -0.85 -5.96 3.21
C ALA A 31 -1.40 -7.26 2.57
N TYR A 32 -0.62 -7.92 1.71
CA TYR A 32 -1.02 -9.21 1.12
C TYR A 32 -1.08 -10.35 2.16
N ASP A 33 -0.18 -10.37 3.14
CA ASP A 33 -0.27 -11.33 4.24
C ASP A 33 -1.54 -11.10 5.06
N THR A 34 -1.81 -9.84 5.44
CA THR A 34 -3.01 -9.45 6.17
C THR A 34 -4.29 -9.81 5.39
N LEU A 35 -4.31 -9.59 4.07
CA LEU A 35 -5.39 -10.04 3.19
C LEU A 35 -5.56 -11.56 3.23
N ALA A 36 -4.46 -12.32 3.15
CA ALA A 36 -4.50 -13.77 3.22
C ALA A 36 -5.02 -14.28 4.59
N GLN A 37 -4.69 -13.60 5.69
CA GLN A 37 -5.20 -13.91 7.03
C GLN A 37 -6.69 -13.59 7.17
N ALA A 38 -7.14 -12.45 6.64
CA ALA A 38 -8.55 -12.08 6.63
C ALA A 38 -9.40 -13.12 5.88
N ILE A 39 -8.93 -13.56 4.69
CA ILE A 39 -9.57 -14.61 3.91
C ILE A 39 -9.65 -15.93 4.69
N LYS A 40 -8.57 -16.33 5.38
CA LYS A 40 -8.53 -17.57 6.18
C LYS A 40 -9.44 -17.52 7.39
N SER A 41 -9.53 -16.36 8.05
CA SER A 41 -10.28 -16.18 9.29
C SER A 41 -11.77 -15.88 9.03
N GLY A 42 -12.12 -15.48 7.80
CA GLY A 42 -13.47 -15.01 7.45
C GLY A 42 -13.77 -13.58 7.89
N GLU A 43 -12.78 -12.88 8.45
CA GLU A 43 -12.93 -11.52 8.94
C GLU A 43 -12.77 -10.49 7.81
N PRO A 44 -13.47 -9.33 7.89
CA PRO A 44 -13.33 -8.28 6.90
C PRO A 44 -11.91 -7.69 6.92
N TYR A 45 -11.31 -7.52 5.74
CA TYR A 45 -10.00 -6.89 5.62
C TYR A 45 -10.08 -5.39 5.91
N ALA A 46 -9.32 -4.93 6.91
CA ALA A 46 -9.13 -3.52 7.21
C ALA A 46 -7.91 -2.96 6.47
N SER A 47 -8.13 -1.97 5.59
CA SER A 47 -7.04 -1.31 4.87
C SER A 47 -6.17 -0.49 5.85
N PRO A 48 -4.84 -0.66 5.85
CA PRO A 48 -3.94 0.20 6.63
C PRO A 48 -3.83 1.61 6.05
N LEU A 49 -4.30 1.82 4.81
CA LEU A 49 -4.34 3.13 4.18
C LEU A 49 -5.55 3.92 4.70
N GLY A 50 -5.26 5.03 5.37
CA GLY A 50 -6.24 6.04 5.75
C GLY A 50 -6.12 7.29 4.86
N PRO A 51 -7.22 8.05 4.67
CA PRO A 51 -8.55 7.83 5.23
C PRO A 51 -9.34 6.72 4.48
N SER A 52 -10.55 6.38 4.94
CA SER A 52 -11.35 5.31 4.33
C SER A 52 -11.56 5.55 2.83
N PRO A 53 -11.83 4.49 2.03
CA PRO A 53 -12.27 4.68 0.66
C PRO A 53 -13.45 5.67 0.61
N ALA A 54 -13.41 6.61 -0.32
CA ALA A 54 -14.41 7.68 -0.48
C ALA A 54 -14.56 8.66 0.71
N HIS A 55 -13.58 8.75 1.61
CA HIS A 55 -13.63 9.74 2.69
C HIS A 55 -13.65 11.18 2.14
N PRO A 56 -14.51 12.08 2.68
CA PRO A 56 -14.64 13.44 2.18
C PRO A 56 -13.34 14.26 2.23
N SER A 57 -12.45 14.00 3.20
CA SER A 57 -11.15 14.68 3.24
C SER A 57 -10.19 14.29 2.12
N ALA A 58 -10.47 13.21 1.37
CA ALA A 58 -9.67 12.77 0.23
C ALA A 58 -10.28 13.19 -1.13
N THR A 59 -11.36 13.98 -1.13
CA THR A 59 -11.93 14.50 -2.39
C THR A 59 -11.05 15.60 -2.95
N HIS A 60 -10.94 15.66 -4.29
CA HIS A 60 -10.38 16.86 -4.93
C HIS A 60 -11.14 18.10 -4.48
N LEU A 61 -10.42 19.21 -4.31
CA LEU A 61 -11.04 20.51 -4.10
C LEU A 61 -12.03 20.78 -5.25
N PRO A 62 -13.19 21.41 -4.97
CA PRO A 62 -14.13 21.77 -6.01
C PRO A 62 -13.41 22.61 -7.06
N ARG A 63 -13.59 22.28 -8.35
CA ARG A 63 -13.08 23.11 -9.43
C ARG A 63 -13.85 24.43 -9.41
N CYS A 64 -13.13 25.54 -9.23
CA CYS A 64 -13.60 26.87 -9.64
C CYS A 64 -13.52 27.02 -11.16
#